data_AF-A0A2H6A0A9-F1
#
_entry.id   AF-A0A2H6A0A9-F1
#
_cell.length_a   1.000
_cell.length_b   1.000
_cell.length_c   1.000
_cell.angle_alpha   90.00
_cell.angle_beta   90.00
_cell.angle_gamma   90.00
#
_symmetry.space_group_name_H-M   'P 1'
#
loop_
_entity.id
_entity.type
_entity.pdbx_description
1 polymer ?
#
loop_
_entity_poly.entity_id
_entity_poly.type
_entity_poly.pdbx_seq_one_letter_code
_entity_poly.pdbx_strand_id
1 'polypeptide(L)'
;MQHDARPVVPVRAMKLVHSALTLALVITTSALVVARYLTGALDAAYPPAIGHAIGAAGAVLAFIALGVIRRRIPERGRHQDADSYWNQGSTQRLALVAWSLAEGGGMLSAIGYFLTGSNAAFTALLFSLVALLWLRPARLEGEA
;
A
#
# COMPACT_ATOMS: atom_id res chain seq x y z
N MET A 1 40.34 5.98 9.32
CA MET A 1 39.24 5.01 9.44
C MET A 1 37.96 5.79 9.67
N GLN A 2 37.25 6.12 8.60
CA GLN A 2 36.03 6.91 8.63
C GLN A 2 34.89 5.94 8.96
N HIS A 3 34.30 6.09 10.14
CA HIS A 3 33.15 5.28 10.54
C HIS A 3 31.99 5.74 9.67
N ASP A 4 31.60 4.94 8.67
CA ASP A 4 30.36 5.14 7.91
C ASP A 4 29.19 5.02 8.87
N ALA A 5 28.85 6.12 9.54
CA ALA A 5 27.67 6.23 10.37
C ALA A 5 26.46 6.13 9.43
N ARG A 6 25.97 4.90 9.21
CA ARG A 6 24.73 4.69 8.46
C ARG A 6 23.65 5.51 9.16
N PRO A 7 22.88 6.33 8.41
CA PRO A 7 21.81 7.11 9.01
C PRO A 7 20.84 6.15 9.69
N VAL A 8 20.68 6.33 11.01
CA VAL A 8 19.75 5.55 11.82
C VAL A 8 18.35 6.01 11.44
N VAL A 9 17.52 5.06 10.99
CA VAL A 9 16.12 5.35 10.65
C VAL A 9 15.31 5.19 11.94
N PRO A 10 14.75 6.28 12.49
CA PRO A 10 13.91 6.17 13.67
C PRO A 10 12.59 5.48 13.31
N VAL A 11 12.05 4.64 14.19
CA VAL A 11 10.74 3.97 14.03
C VAL A 11 9.63 4.97 13.67
N ARG A 12 9.73 6.20 14.18
CA ARG A 12 8.79 7.30 13.88
C ARG A 12 8.77 7.62 12.39
N ALA A 13 9.92 7.60 11.71
CA ALA A 13 9.99 7.83 10.27
C ALA A 13 9.24 6.72 9.51
N MET A 14 9.40 5.45 9.89
CA MET A 14 8.68 4.34 9.26
C MET A 14 7.17 4.45 9.43
N LYS A 15 6.71 4.85 10.63
CA LYS A 15 5.29 5.14 10.91
C LYS A 15 4.77 6.31 10.08
N LEU A 16 5.57 7.37 9.93
CA LEU A 16 5.24 8.53 9.12
C LEU A 16 5.13 8.17 7.63
N VAL A 17 6.08 7.40 7.09
CA VAL A 17 6.03 6.95 5.69
C VAL A 17 4.78 6.11 5.42
N HIS A 18 4.49 5.14 6.28
CA HIS A 18 3.31 4.28 6.10
C HIS A 18 2.00 5.08 6.19
N SER A 19 1.88 5.97 7.18
CA SER A 19 0.69 6.83 7.33
C SER A 19 0.55 7.81 6.17
N ALA A 20 1.65 8.38 5.66
CA ALA A 20 1.63 9.24 4.49
C ALA A 20 1.13 8.50 3.22
N LEU A 21 1.63 7.29 2.96
CA LEU A 21 1.17 6.47 1.83
C LEU A 21 -0.33 6.13 1.97
N THR A 22 -0.74 5.71 3.16
CA THR A 22 -2.14 5.37 3.43
C THR A 22 -3.06 6.58 3.25
N LEU A 23 -2.66 7.73 3.80
CA LEU A 23 -3.42 8.97 3.71
C LEU A 23 -3.48 9.49 2.27
N ALA A 24 -2.38 9.43 1.54
CA ALA A 24 -2.33 9.82 0.12
C ALA A 24 -3.28 8.97 -0.72
N LEU A 25 -3.31 7.65 -0.49
CA LEU A 25 -4.24 6.75 -1.16
C LEU A 25 -5.69 7.09 -0.81
N VAL A 26 -6.00 7.30 0.47
CA VAL A 26 -7.37 7.64 0.92
C VAL A 26 -7.83 8.96 0.33
N ILE A 27 -7.02 10.01 0.39
CA ILE A 27 -7.36 11.34 -0.14
C ILE A 27 -7.58 11.27 -1.65
N THR A 28 -6.62 10.71 -2.39
CA THR A 28 -6.69 10.63 -3.85
C THR A 28 -7.87 9.79 -4.30
N THR A 29 -8.09 8.64 -3.68
CA THR A 29 -9.23 7.77 -3.97
C THR A 29 -10.55 8.47 -3.68
N SER A 30 -10.67 9.12 -2.53
CA SER A 30 -11.90 9.84 -2.16
C SER A 30 -12.19 10.95 -3.16
N ALA A 31 -11.16 11.71 -3.57
CA ALA A 31 -11.28 12.74 -4.59
C ALA A 31 -11.75 12.17 -5.93
N LEU A 32 -11.18 11.04 -6.38
CA LEU A 32 -11.61 10.37 -7.61
C LEU A 32 -13.05 9.84 -7.53
N VAL A 33 -13.43 9.22 -6.42
CA VAL A 33 -14.80 8.71 -6.21
C VAL A 33 -15.81 9.86 -6.21
N VAL A 34 -15.52 10.94 -5.49
CA VAL A 34 -16.38 12.14 -5.47
C VAL A 34 -16.44 12.80 -6.85
N ALA A 35 -15.30 12.94 -7.53
CA ALA A 35 -15.27 13.50 -8.88
C ALA A 35 -16.14 12.68 -9.83
N ARG A 36 -16.06 11.34 -9.79
CA ARG A 36 -16.94 10.47 -10.58
C ARG A 36 -18.41 10.70 -10.27
N TYR A 37 -18.76 10.74 -8.98
CA TYR A 37 -20.14 10.97 -8.53
C TYR A 37 -20.70 12.31 -9.01
N LEU A 38 -19.92 13.39 -8.90
CA LEU A 38 -20.35 14.74 -9.27
C LEU A 38 -20.44 14.96 -10.78
N THR A 39 -19.54 14.34 -11.55
CA THR A 39 -19.46 14.55 -13.01
C THR A 39 -20.33 13.57 -13.80
N GLY A 40 -20.90 12.54 -13.15
CA GLY A 40 -21.53 11.41 -13.84
C GLY A 40 -20.55 10.71 -14.80
N ALA A 41 -19.24 10.82 -14.53
CA ALA A 41 -18.19 10.51 -15.48
C ALA A 41 -18.34 9.11 -16.09
N LEU A 42 -18.44 9.08 -17.43
CA LEU A 42 -17.88 8.06 -18.32
C LEU A 42 -18.60 6.70 -18.40
N ASP A 43 -19.89 6.58 -18.07
CA ASP A 43 -20.63 5.32 -18.30
C ASP A 43 -20.62 4.87 -19.78
N ALA A 44 -20.29 5.76 -20.73
CA ALA A 44 -20.18 5.46 -22.16
C ALA A 44 -18.76 5.62 -22.77
N ALA A 45 -17.75 6.12 -22.04
CA ALA A 45 -16.48 6.49 -22.66
C ALA A 45 -15.42 5.37 -22.67
N TYR A 46 -15.48 4.45 -21.71
CA TYR A 46 -14.52 3.36 -21.59
C TYR A 46 -15.22 2.01 -21.36
N PRO A 47 -14.87 0.96 -22.13
CA PRO A 47 -15.40 -0.37 -21.91
C PRO A 47 -15.13 -0.89 -20.49
N PRO A 48 -16.09 -1.57 -19.83
CA PRO A 48 -15.91 -2.15 -18.49
C PRO A 48 -14.71 -3.11 -18.39
N ALA A 49 -14.34 -3.76 -19.50
CA ALA A 49 -13.18 -4.65 -19.59
C ALA A 49 -11.85 -3.96 -19.20
N ILE A 50 -11.71 -2.66 -19.47
CA ILE A 50 -10.53 -1.88 -19.06
C ILE A 50 -10.48 -1.80 -17.53
N GLY A 51 -11.62 -1.55 -16.88
CA GLY A 51 -11.75 -1.53 -15.43
C GLY A 51 -11.42 -2.88 -14.80
N HIS A 52 -11.84 -3.98 -15.43
CA HIS A 52 -11.47 -5.32 -15.00
C HIS A 52 -9.97 -5.58 -15.11
N ALA A 53 -9.34 -5.21 -16.22
CA ALA A 53 -7.91 -5.41 -16.42
C ALA A 53 -7.07 -4.59 -15.42
N ILE A 54 -7.40 -3.31 -15.24
CA ILE A 54 -6.72 -2.43 -14.28
C ILE A 54 -6.97 -2.91 -12.84
N GLY A 55 -8.20 -3.25 -12.50
CA GLY A 55 -8.55 -3.79 -11.19
C GLY A 55 -7.83 -5.11 -10.89
N ALA A 56 -7.74 -6.02 -11.86
CA ALA A 56 -6.99 -7.26 -11.72
C ALA A 56 -5.50 -6.99 -11.49
N ALA A 57 -4.89 -6.05 -12.23
CA ALA A 57 -3.50 -5.66 -12.01
C ALA A 57 -3.30 -5.08 -10.60
N GLY A 58 -4.19 -4.20 -10.14
CA GLY A 58 -4.15 -3.65 -8.79
C GLY A 58 -4.30 -4.70 -7.70
N ALA A 59 -5.24 -5.64 -7.87
CA ALA A 59 -5.43 -6.76 -6.97
C ALA A 59 -4.20 -7.69 -6.91
N VAL A 60 -3.54 -7.95 -8.05
CA VAL A 60 -2.30 -8.72 -8.11
C VAL A 60 -1.18 -8.03 -7.34
N LEU A 61 -1.01 -6.71 -7.46
CA LEU A 61 0.00 -5.97 -6.70
C LEU A 61 -0.24 -6.05 -5.18
N ALA A 62 -1.49 -5.84 -4.74
CA ALA A 62 -1.86 -5.99 -3.34
C ALA A 62 -1.67 -7.44 -2.85
N PHE A 63 -1.97 -8.43 -3.69
CA PHE A 63 -1.75 -9.85 -3.39
C PHE A 63 -0.26 -10.16 -3.25
N ILE A 64 0.60 -9.64 -4.12
CA ILE A 64 2.05 -9.82 -4.00
C ILE A 64 2.56 -9.19 -2.70
N ALA A 65 2.10 -7.98 -2.37
CA ALA A 65 2.46 -7.30 -1.12
C ALA A 65 2.12 -8.16 0.12
N LEU A 66 0.88 -8.65 0.21
CA LEU A 66 0.37 -9.35 1.39
C LEU A 66 0.73 -10.85 1.42
N GLY A 67 0.73 -11.51 0.26
CA GLY A 67 0.93 -12.96 0.14
C GLY A 67 2.39 -13.37 -0.03
N VAL A 68 3.19 -12.56 -0.73
CA VAL A 68 4.58 -12.91 -1.08
C VAL A 68 5.57 -12.12 -0.23
N ILE A 69 5.48 -10.79 -0.22
CA ILE A 69 6.47 -9.96 0.44
C ILE A 69 6.32 -10.01 1.97
N ARG A 70 5.09 -9.90 2.49
CA ARG A 70 4.83 -9.99 3.95
C ARG A 70 5.43 -11.23 4.60
N ARG A 71 5.37 -12.39 3.94
CA ARG A 71 5.93 -13.65 4.46
C ARG A 71 7.45 -13.64 4.56
N ARG A 72 8.12 -12.74 3.83
CA ARG A 72 9.57 -12.56 3.85
C ARG A 72 10.03 -11.51 4.87
N ILE A 73 9.12 -10.72 5.42
CA ILE A 73 9.44 -9.74 6.47
C ILE A 73 9.60 -10.52 7.78
N PRO A 74 10.80 -10.54 8.39
CA PRO A 74 11.03 -11.22 9.67
C PRO A 74 10.16 -10.62 10.76
N GLU A 75 9.71 -11.43 11.71
CA GLU A 75 9.07 -10.90 12.91
C GLU A 75 10.12 -10.35 13.88
N ARG A 76 9.76 -9.31 14.63
CA ARG A 76 10.64 -8.72 15.64
C ARG A 76 10.91 -9.72 16.76
N GLY A 77 12.18 -9.94 17.10
CA GLY A 77 12.54 -10.77 18.25
C GLY A 77 12.08 -10.13 19.57
N ARG A 78 11.69 -10.96 20.56
CA ARG A 78 11.15 -10.49 21.87
C ARG A 78 12.03 -9.47 22.61
N HIS A 79 13.34 -9.53 22.43
CA HIS A 79 14.31 -8.65 23.10
C HIS A 79 14.85 -7.54 22.18
N GLN A 80 14.32 -7.43 20.96
CA GLN A 80 14.74 -6.43 19.98
C GLN A 80 13.91 -5.16 20.13
N ASP A 81 14.58 -4.03 20.32
CA ASP A 81 13.97 -2.70 20.28
C ASP A 81 13.45 -2.39 18.87
N ALA A 82 12.43 -1.53 18.80
CA ALA A 82 11.79 -1.18 17.53
C ALA A 82 12.76 -0.49 16.57
N ASP A 83 13.67 0.35 17.07
CA ASP A 83 14.64 1.05 16.23
C ASP A 83 15.65 0.06 15.64
N SER A 84 16.19 -0.90 16.39
CA SER A 84 17.04 -1.96 15.83
C SER A 84 16.32 -2.80 14.77
N TYR A 85 15.03 -3.15 15.01
CA TYR A 85 14.24 -3.91 14.04
C TYR A 85 14.13 -3.20 12.69
N TRP A 86 13.81 -1.90 12.69
CA TRP A 86 13.66 -1.10 11.47
C TRP A 86 14.99 -0.72 10.81
N ASN A 87 16.11 -0.73 11.55
CA ASN A 87 17.44 -0.52 10.99
C ASN A 87 18.02 -1.76 10.29
N GLN A 88 17.33 -2.91 10.35
CA GLN A 88 17.66 -4.04 9.48
C GLN A 88 17.30 -3.69 8.05
N GLY A 89 18.31 -3.43 7.22
CA GLY A 89 18.11 -2.99 5.84
C GLY A 89 17.27 -3.95 4.99
N SER A 90 17.22 -5.25 5.30
CA SER A 90 16.28 -6.20 4.67
C SER A 90 14.83 -5.91 5.05
N THR A 91 14.52 -5.80 6.34
CA THR A 91 13.19 -5.51 6.88
C THR A 91 12.65 -4.19 6.34
N GLN A 92 13.44 -3.12 6.42
CA GLN A 92 13.05 -1.80 5.94
C GLN A 92 12.70 -1.82 4.44
N ARG A 93 13.58 -2.38 3.62
CA ARG A 93 13.38 -2.43 2.16
C ARG A 93 12.16 -3.26 1.79
N LEU A 94 11.98 -4.44 2.41
CA LEU A 94 10.84 -5.29 2.14
C LEU A 94 9.52 -4.63 2.56
N ALA A 95 9.50 -3.93 3.70
CA ALA A 95 8.32 -3.20 4.15
C ALA A 95 7.96 -2.05 3.19
N LEU A 96 8.94 -1.25 2.77
CA LEU A 96 8.73 -0.17 1.79
C LEU A 96 8.20 -0.72 0.47
N VAL A 97 8.78 -1.80 -0.05
CA VAL A 97 8.30 -2.45 -1.28
C VAL A 97 6.87 -2.96 -1.12
N ALA A 98 6.56 -3.62 0.01
CA ALA A 98 5.20 -4.10 0.27
C ALA A 98 4.19 -2.95 0.33
N TRP A 99 4.52 -1.85 1.02
CA TRP A 99 3.66 -0.68 1.12
C TRP A 99 3.46 0.00 -0.24
N SER A 100 4.53 0.20 -1.02
CA SER A 100 4.44 0.79 -2.35
C SER A 100 3.65 -0.08 -3.33
N LEU A 101 3.75 -1.41 -3.25
CA LEU A 101 2.95 -2.32 -4.08
C LEU A 101 1.46 -2.23 -3.71
N ALA A 102 1.13 -2.22 -2.42
CA ALA A 102 -0.26 -2.10 -1.98
C ALA A 102 -0.84 -0.71 -2.30
N GLU A 103 -0.07 0.36 -2.10
CA GLU A 103 -0.48 1.73 -2.44
C GLU A 103 -0.68 1.88 -3.96
N GLY A 104 0.30 1.47 -4.77
CA GLY A 104 0.22 1.55 -6.22
C GLY A 104 -0.92 0.69 -6.79
N GLY A 105 -1.17 -0.49 -6.19
CA GLY A 105 -2.32 -1.33 -6.52
C GLY A 105 -3.65 -0.64 -6.22
N GLY A 106 -3.75 0.05 -5.09
CA GLY A 106 -4.91 0.86 -4.72
C GLY A 106 -5.11 2.03 -5.67
N MET A 107 -4.04 2.77 -5.99
CA MET A 107 -4.09 3.91 -6.89
C MET A 107 -4.55 3.52 -8.29
N LEU A 108 -3.97 2.45 -8.87
CA LEU A 108 -4.39 1.91 -10.15
C LEU A 108 -5.86 1.51 -10.14
N SER A 109 -6.30 0.83 -9.09
CA SER A 109 -7.69 0.40 -8.93
C SER A 109 -8.65 1.59 -8.79
N ALA A 110 -8.27 2.66 -8.08
CA ALA A 110 -9.05 3.89 -7.98
C ALA A 110 -9.19 4.58 -9.34
N ILE A 111 -8.12 4.65 -10.13
CA ILE A 111 -8.16 5.17 -11.51
C ILE A 111 -9.08 4.29 -12.38
N GLY A 112 -8.95 2.97 -12.28
CA GLY A 112 -9.82 2.04 -13.02
C GLY A 112 -11.29 2.23 -12.69
N TYR A 113 -11.63 2.40 -11.41
CA TYR A 113 -12.98 2.70 -10.97
C TYR A 113 -13.46 4.07 -11.46
N PHE A 114 -12.63 5.10 -11.34
CA PHE A 114 -12.94 6.45 -11.81
C PHE A 114 -13.29 6.46 -13.30
N LEU A 115 -12.51 5.78 -14.13
CA LEU A 115 -12.67 5.77 -15.58
C LEU A 115 -13.86 4.93 -16.06
N THR A 116 -14.18 3.84 -15.37
CA THR A 116 -15.10 2.80 -15.90
C THR A 116 -16.31 2.50 -15.04
N GLY A 117 -16.33 2.93 -13.78
CA GLY A 117 -17.36 2.54 -12.80
C GLY A 117 -17.33 1.08 -12.41
N SER A 118 -16.31 0.32 -12.81
CA SER A 118 -16.25 -1.11 -12.60
C SER A 118 -16.19 -1.48 -11.11
N ASN A 119 -17.14 -2.30 -10.66
CA ASN A 119 -17.12 -2.89 -9.32
C ASN A 119 -15.85 -3.72 -9.07
N ALA A 120 -15.28 -4.37 -10.09
CA ALA A 120 -14.05 -5.13 -9.91
C ALA A 120 -12.89 -4.21 -9.51
N ALA A 121 -12.73 -3.07 -10.19
CA ALA A 121 -11.72 -2.07 -9.83
C ALA A 121 -11.97 -1.51 -8.42
N PHE A 122 -13.23 -1.24 -8.06
CA PHE A 122 -13.58 -0.80 -6.70
C PHE A 122 -13.21 -1.85 -5.64
N THR A 123 -13.50 -3.13 -5.87
CA THR A 123 -13.15 -4.21 -4.93
C THR A 123 -11.63 -4.38 -4.80
N ALA A 124 -10.87 -4.25 -5.89
CA ALA A 124 -9.41 -4.31 -5.87
C ALA A 124 -8.79 -3.14 -5.07
N LEU A 125 -9.39 -1.96 -5.17
CA LEU A 125 -9.04 -0.80 -4.34
C LEU A 125 -9.24 -1.09 -2.86
N LEU A 126 -10.42 -1.60 -2.47
CA LEU A 126 -10.69 -1.96 -1.07
C LEU A 126 -9.71 -3.03 -0.57
N PHE A 127 -9.40 -4.03 -1.40
CA PHE A 127 -8.42 -5.04 -1.08
C PHE A 127 -7.02 -4.44 -0.83
N SER A 128 -6.62 -3.47 -1.63
CA SER A 128 -5.34 -2.76 -1.49
C SER A 128 -5.27 -1.92 -0.21
N LEU A 129 -6.37 -1.25 0.16
CA LEU A 129 -6.49 -0.55 1.43
C LEU A 129 -6.39 -1.51 2.61
N VAL A 130 -7.09 -2.64 2.57
CA VAL A 130 -7.00 -3.68 3.60
C VAL A 130 -5.58 -4.22 3.70
N ALA A 131 -4.89 -4.44 2.57
CA ALA A 131 -3.50 -4.86 2.56
C ALA A 131 -2.58 -3.85 3.25
N LEU A 132 -2.71 -2.55 2.96
CA LEU A 132 -1.95 -1.51 3.67
C LEU A 132 -2.22 -1.51 5.18
N LEU A 133 -3.49 -1.54 5.58
CA LEU A 133 -3.87 -1.57 7.00
C LEU A 133 -3.33 -2.81 7.72
N TRP A 134 -3.28 -3.95 7.03
CA TRP A 134 -2.71 -5.19 7.56
C TRP A 134 -1.18 -5.11 7.70
N LEU A 135 -0.53 -4.41 6.77
CA LEU A 135 0.91 -4.16 6.75
C LEU A 135 1.34 -2.98 7.63
N ARG A 136 0.50 -2.53 8.56
CA ARG A 136 0.84 -1.45 9.50
C ARG A 136 2.13 -1.77 10.28
N PRO A 137 3.00 -0.78 10.54
CA PRO A 137 4.26 -0.99 11.27
C PRO A 137 4.10 -1.76 12.59
N ALA A 138 3.07 -1.44 13.39
CA ALA A 138 2.79 -2.12 14.66
C ALA A 138 2.58 -3.64 14.49
N ARG A 139 1.88 -4.08 13.44
CA ARG A 139 1.66 -5.50 13.14
C ARG A 139 2.92 -6.20 12.65
N LEU A 140 3.78 -5.48 11.94
CA LEU A 140 5.07 -6.01 11.50
C LEU A 140 6.07 -6.12 12.66
N GLU A 141 5.96 -5.23 13.65
CA GLU A 141 6.69 -5.31 14.92
C GLU A 141 6.18 -6.46 15.83
N GLY A 142 5.12 -7.16 15.41
CA GLY A 142 4.60 -8.37 16.05
C GLY A 142 3.71 -8.14 17.27
N GLU A 143 3.08 -6.96 17.40
CA GLU A 143 2.17 -6.54 18.51
C GLU A 143 2.41 -7.30 19.83
N ALA A 144 3.21 -6.66 20.70
CA ALA A 144 3.67 -7.12 22.02
C ALA A 144 2.65 -7.87 22.88
#